data_AF-A0AA37V372-F1
#
_entry.id   AF-A0AA37V372-F1
#
_cell.length_a   1.000
_cell.length_b   1.000
_cell.length_c   1.000
_cell.angle_alpha   90.00
_cell.angle_beta   90.00
_cell.angle_gamma   90.00
#
_symmetry.space_group_name_H-M   'P 1'
#
loop_
_entity.id
_entity.type
_entity.pdbx_description
1 polymer ?
#
loop_
_entity_poly.entity_id
_entity_poly.type
_entity_poly.pdbx_seq_one_letter_code
_entity_poly.pdbx_strand_id
1 'polypeptide(L)'
;MPARMRARLSARAAFTLPELLVAMTLLVVVGATLGTMLTSQYRMFNRTQGATQMQRDLRTGLGLLPLDLRAASRAGGDITALQDSAIQLRATIGSSIICVRPAANQLDLPPLMAARNALTQWHTSPLPGDTVLVYDDNTRTGPEDDRWLPYALVSIAPAPAASCAGAPFTDPVLDPPASKPRWRLTLNGDPPITTVAGAPVRFLRSVRYSLYKPNGGDAWYLGYREYLTGGWGQTEPIAGPFEAAGGPRVGIKFSYFDTLGVALAAPTGTNVGRVDLTFRARALIRGGTRDTIVLRDSVAVRVALRNRL
;
A
#
# COMPACT_ATOMS: atom_id res chain seq x y z
N MET A 1 -51.42 62.02 -39.76
CA MET A 1 -50.07 62.35 -40.28
C MET A 1 -49.09 61.26 -39.86
N PRO A 2 -48.67 60.32 -40.73
CA PRO A 2 -47.62 59.36 -40.42
C PRO A 2 -46.27 59.77 -41.02
N ALA A 3 -45.23 59.67 -40.20
CA ALA A 3 -43.84 59.94 -40.55
C ALA A 3 -43.30 58.87 -41.51
N ARG A 4 -42.80 59.31 -42.68
CA ARG A 4 -42.05 58.44 -43.60
C ARG A 4 -40.62 58.23 -43.07
N MET A 5 -40.38 57.01 -42.62
CA MET A 5 -39.08 56.45 -42.30
C MET A 5 -38.18 56.50 -43.54
N ARG A 6 -37.14 57.34 -43.55
CA ARG A 6 -36.05 57.28 -44.54
C ARG A 6 -35.03 56.27 -44.04
N ALA A 7 -35.04 55.08 -44.64
CA ALA A 7 -33.95 54.13 -44.52
C ALA A 7 -32.65 54.79 -45.03
N ARG A 8 -31.69 55.01 -44.13
CA ARG A 8 -30.32 55.34 -44.52
C ARG A 8 -29.70 54.05 -45.05
N LEU A 9 -29.57 53.95 -46.37
CA LEU A 9 -28.72 52.95 -47.00
C LEU A 9 -27.28 53.25 -46.55
N SER A 10 -26.75 52.40 -45.67
CA SER A 10 -25.34 52.39 -45.31
C SER A 10 -24.54 52.16 -46.58
N ALA A 11 -23.77 53.17 -47.01
CA ALA A 11 -22.76 52.99 -48.04
C ALA A 11 -21.85 51.84 -47.60
N ARG A 12 -21.82 50.76 -48.38
CA ARG A 12 -20.84 49.68 -48.21
C ARG A 12 -19.49 50.25 -48.66
N ALA A 13 -18.66 50.66 -47.71
CA ALA A 13 -17.28 51.01 -48.00
C ALA A 13 -16.57 49.74 -48.47
N ALA A 14 -16.19 49.70 -49.75
CA ALA A 14 -15.32 48.66 -50.27
C ALA A 14 -13.90 48.89 -49.71
N PHE A 15 -13.35 47.87 -49.05
CA PHE A 15 -12.01 47.91 -48.46
C PHE A 15 -10.96 48.20 -49.52
N THR A 16 -10.01 49.07 -49.18
CA THR A 16 -8.88 49.36 -50.07
C THR A 16 -7.84 48.24 -49.97
N LEU A 17 -7.18 47.92 -51.09
CA LEU A 17 -6.11 46.91 -51.15
C LEU A 17 -5.03 47.07 -50.05
N PRO A 18 -4.57 48.28 -49.70
CA PRO A 18 -3.62 48.51 -48.60
C PRO A 18 -4.18 48.10 -47.23
N GLU A 19 -5.47 48.32 -46.98
CA GLU A 19 -6.12 48.04 -45.71
C GLU A 19 -6.24 46.53 -45.46
N LEU A 20 -6.55 45.76 -46.52
CA LEU A 20 -6.52 44.29 -46.48
C LEU A 20 -5.10 43.74 -46.21
N LEU A 21 -4.08 44.35 -46.80
CA LEU A 21 -2.69 43.94 -46.62
C LEU A 21 -2.22 44.18 -45.16
N VAL A 22 -2.57 45.33 -44.59
CA VAL A 22 -2.31 45.64 -43.17
C VAL A 22 -3.09 44.70 -42.25
N ALA A 23 -4.36 44.41 -42.53
CA ALA A 23 -5.17 43.49 -41.74
C ALA A 23 -4.61 42.05 -41.75
N MET A 24 -4.18 41.55 -42.92
CA MET A 24 -3.58 40.22 -43.03
C MET A 24 -2.25 40.11 -42.29
N THR A 25 -1.39 41.13 -42.39
CA THR A 25 -0.11 41.14 -41.66
C THR A 25 -0.30 41.18 -40.15
N LEU A 26 -1.23 41.99 -39.64
CA LEU A 26 -1.61 42.01 -38.23
C LEU A 26 -2.19 40.66 -37.77
N LEU A 27 -3.06 40.04 -38.56
CA LEU A 27 -3.64 38.73 -38.24
C LEU A 27 -2.56 37.66 -38.13
N VAL A 28 -1.56 37.65 -39.02
CA VAL A 28 -0.45 36.69 -38.98
C VAL A 28 0.41 36.91 -37.73
N VAL A 29 0.72 38.16 -37.37
CA VAL A 29 1.52 38.46 -36.16
C VAL A 29 0.77 38.06 -34.88
N VAL A 30 -0.51 38.42 -34.77
CA VAL A 30 -1.33 38.06 -33.62
C VAL A 30 -1.57 36.55 -33.56
N GLY A 31 -1.85 35.92 -34.70
CA GLY A 31 -2.01 34.47 -34.79
C GLY A 31 -0.74 33.71 -34.41
N ALA A 32 0.43 34.19 -34.85
CA ALA A 32 1.71 33.58 -34.51
C ALA A 32 2.03 33.71 -33.02
N THR A 33 1.79 34.89 -32.42
CA THR A 33 2.04 35.13 -30.98
C THR A 33 1.10 34.32 -30.09
N LEU A 34 -0.19 34.25 -30.42
CA LEU A 34 -1.14 33.40 -29.70
C LEU A 34 -0.81 31.91 -29.88
N GLY A 35 -0.40 31.50 -31.08
CA GLY A 35 0.01 30.12 -31.36
C GLY A 35 1.24 29.68 -30.56
N THR A 36 2.27 30.53 -30.46
CA THR A 36 3.46 30.24 -29.65
C THR A 36 3.15 30.23 -28.15
N MET A 37 2.32 31.16 -27.68
CA MET A 37 1.89 31.21 -26.28
C MET A 37 1.09 29.95 -25.90
N LEU A 38 0.08 29.57 -26.67
CA LEU A 38 -0.73 28.38 -26.39
C LEU A 38 0.13 27.11 -26.39
N THR A 39 0.99 26.92 -27.38
CA THR A 39 1.88 25.75 -27.43
C THR A 39 2.86 25.70 -26.25
N SER A 40 3.37 26.85 -25.81
CA SER A 40 4.21 26.93 -24.61
C SER A 40 3.43 26.56 -23.34
N GLN A 41 2.19 27.03 -23.20
CA GLN A 41 1.32 26.74 -22.07
C GLN A 41 0.94 25.25 -22.02
N TYR A 42 0.55 24.67 -23.15
CA TYR A 42 0.25 23.23 -23.24
C TYR A 42 1.45 22.37 -22.85
N ARG A 43 2.66 22.73 -23.31
CA ARG A 43 3.89 22.01 -22.93
C ARG A 43 4.19 22.13 -21.46
N MET A 44 4.08 23.34 -20.89
CA MET A 44 4.31 23.56 -19.46
C MET A 44 3.30 22.78 -18.61
N PHE A 45 2.03 22.84 -18.99
CA PHE A 45 0.96 22.11 -18.33
C PHE A 45 1.21 20.60 -18.32
N ASN A 46 1.51 19.99 -19.48
CA ASN A 46 1.81 18.57 -19.57
C ASN A 46 3.03 18.17 -18.74
N ARG A 47 4.07 19.02 -18.69
CA ARG A 47 5.25 18.81 -17.84
C ARG A 47 4.88 18.80 -16.35
N THR A 48 4.10 19.79 -15.90
CA THR A 48 3.67 19.89 -14.50
C THR A 48 2.75 18.75 -14.08
N GLN A 49 1.82 18.33 -14.95
CA GLN A 49 0.96 17.19 -14.70
C GLN A 49 1.75 15.88 -14.59
N GLY A 50 2.66 15.62 -15.53
CA GLY A 50 3.48 14.41 -15.50
C GLY A 50 4.39 14.34 -14.28
N ALA A 51 5.00 15.46 -13.88
CA ALA A 51 5.78 15.52 -12.64
C ALA A 51 4.92 15.25 -11.39
N THR A 52 3.72 15.84 -11.34
CA THR A 52 2.79 15.66 -10.21
C THR A 52 2.31 14.22 -10.10
N GLN A 53 1.98 13.59 -11.23
CA GLN A 53 1.57 12.19 -11.27
C GLN A 53 2.70 11.28 -10.76
N MET A 54 3.92 11.49 -11.25
CA MET A 54 5.09 10.71 -10.84
C MET A 54 5.38 10.81 -9.34
N GLN A 55 5.19 11.98 -8.74
CA GLN A 55 5.30 12.16 -7.29
C GLN A 55 4.19 11.44 -6.51
N ARG A 56 2.96 11.39 -7.03
CA ARG A 56 1.87 10.61 -6.43
C ARG A 56 2.21 9.13 -6.46
N ASP A 57 2.68 8.61 -7.59
CA ASP A 57 3.02 7.19 -7.74
C ASP A 57 4.16 6.77 -6.79
N LEU A 58 5.18 7.62 -6.62
CA LEU A 58 6.24 7.43 -5.62
C LEU A 58 5.68 7.43 -4.18
N ARG A 59 4.77 8.35 -3.85
CA ARG A 59 4.15 8.41 -2.52
C ARG A 59 3.24 7.22 -2.23
N THR A 60 2.52 6.71 -3.22
CA THR A 60 1.72 5.49 -3.07
C THR A 60 2.60 4.29 -2.71
N GLY A 61 3.75 4.13 -3.37
CA GLY A 61 4.72 3.08 -3.04
C GLY A 61 5.28 3.20 -1.62
N LEU A 62 5.43 4.43 -1.11
CA LEU A 62 5.84 4.71 0.27
C LEU A 62 4.75 4.51 1.33
N GLY A 63 3.50 4.35 0.93
CA GLY A 63 2.37 4.22 1.85
C GLY A 63 2.38 2.87 2.58
N LEU A 64 2.54 1.77 1.85
CA LEU A 64 2.30 0.42 2.38
C LEU A 64 3.58 -0.28 2.88
N LEU A 65 4.56 -0.43 1.99
CA LEU A 65 5.75 -1.24 2.26
C LEU A 65 6.55 -0.76 3.51
N PRO A 66 6.79 0.55 3.72
CA PRO A 66 7.44 1.00 4.96
C PRO A 66 6.63 0.73 6.23
N LEU A 67 5.29 0.68 6.18
CA LEU A 67 4.47 0.35 7.35
C LEU A 67 4.65 -1.11 7.74
N ASP A 68 4.58 -2.01 6.76
CA ASP A 68 4.79 -3.45 6.98
C ASP A 68 6.20 -3.75 7.48
N LEU A 69 7.23 -3.09 6.92
CA LEU A 69 8.61 -3.25 7.37
C LEU A 69 8.82 -2.77 8.81
N ARG A 70 8.11 -1.72 9.25
CA ARG A 70 8.17 -1.26 10.65
C ARG A 70 7.49 -2.24 11.60
N ALA A 71 6.44 -2.93 11.14
CA ALA A 71 5.74 -3.93 11.93
C ALA A 71 6.53 -5.25 12.04
N ALA A 72 7.35 -5.56 11.02
CA ALA A 72 8.18 -6.76 10.99
C ALA A 72 9.25 -6.79 12.10
N SER A 73 9.36 -7.93 12.76
CA SER A 73 10.31 -8.22 13.82
C SER A 73 11.47 -9.09 13.31
N ARG A 74 12.71 -8.66 13.59
CA ARG A 74 13.90 -9.47 13.35
C ARG A 74 13.88 -10.74 14.20
N ALA A 75 13.70 -10.59 15.52
CA ALA A 75 13.64 -11.71 16.46
C ALA A 75 12.44 -12.65 16.23
N GLY A 76 11.33 -12.11 15.68
CA GLY A 76 10.15 -12.91 15.33
C GLY A 76 10.30 -13.74 14.05
N GLY A 77 11.39 -13.55 13.29
CA GLY A 77 11.58 -14.21 12.01
C GLY A 77 10.54 -13.79 10.97
N ASP A 78 10.03 -12.56 11.05
CA ASP A 78 8.96 -12.09 10.17
C ASP A 78 9.45 -11.89 8.73
N ILE A 79 10.75 -11.73 8.51
CA ILE A 79 11.36 -11.67 7.18
C ILE A 79 11.78 -13.06 6.75
N THR A 80 11.17 -13.56 5.66
CA THR A 80 11.35 -14.94 5.21
C THR A 80 12.20 -15.07 3.95
N ALA A 81 12.23 -14.06 3.09
CA ALA A 81 13.11 -14.05 1.92
C ALA A 81 13.51 -12.63 1.53
N LEU A 82 14.77 -12.48 1.11
CA LEU A 82 15.42 -11.19 0.85
C LEU A 82 16.08 -11.22 -0.53
N GLN A 83 15.77 -10.23 -1.35
CA GLN A 83 16.37 -10.01 -2.67
C GLN A 83 16.53 -8.51 -2.92
N ASP A 84 17.32 -8.12 -3.93
CA ASP A 84 17.58 -6.72 -4.22
C ASP A 84 16.36 -5.96 -4.77
N SER A 85 15.42 -6.66 -5.40
CA SER A 85 14.19 -6.10 -5.99
C SER A 85 12.91 -6.74 -5.48
N ALA A 86 13.01 -7.61 -4.46
CA ALA A 86 11.88 -8.24 -3.83
C ALA A 86 12.15 -8.56 -2.36
N ILE A 87 11.10 -8.53 -1.55
CA ILE A 87 11.15 -8.94 -0.14
C ILE A 87 9.90 -9.74 0.20
N GLN A 88 10.07 -10.76 1.03
CA GLN A 88 8.99 -11.54 1.61
C GLN A 88 9.00 -11.36 3.11
N LEU A 89 7.83 -11.06 3.67
CA LEU A 89 7.67 -10.82 5.10
C LEU A 89 6.26 -11.23 5.57
N ARG A 90 6.08 -11.33 6.87
CA ARG A 90 4.77 -11.53 7.52
C ARG A 90 4.16 -10.18 7.87
N ALA A 91 3.14 -9.76 7.13
CA ALA A 91 2.40 -8.53 7.38
C ALA A 91 1.21 -8.79 8.32
N THR A 92 0.87 -7.82 9.17
CA THR A 92 -0.24 -7.95 10.12
C THR A 92 -1.57 -7.72 9.42
N ILE A 93 -2.45 -8.73 9.43
CA ILE A 93 -3.79 -8.63 8.81
C ILE A 93 -4.89 -8.23 9.80
N GLY A 94 -4.62 -8.38 11.10
CA GLY A 94 -5.57 -8.04 12.15
C GLY A 94 -5.10 -8.40 13.54
N SER A 95 -5.97 -8.16 14.52
CA SER A 95 -5.76 -8.51 15.91
C SER A 95 -7.08 -8.89 16.58
N SER A 96 -6.96 -9.65 17.67
CA SER A 96 -8.08 -9.98 18.54
C SER A 96 -7.59 -10.16 19.98
N ILE A 97 -8.49 -10.61 20.85
CA ILE A 97 -8.23 -10.98 22.23
C ILE A 97 -8.87 -12.35 22.48
N ILE A 98 -8.21 -13.19 23.28
CA ILE A 98 -8.75 -14.50 23.64
C ILE A 98 -9.90 -14.29 24.62
N CYS A 99 -11.09 -14.82 24.34
CA CYS A 99 -12.20 -14.76 25.28
C CYS A 99 -12.28 -16.04 26.13
N VAL A 100 -12.09 -17.20 25.51
CA VAL A 100 -12.20 -18.52 26.12
C VAL A 100 -11.22 -19.45 25.41
N ARG A 101 -10.62 -20.36 26.17
CA ARG A 101 -9.81 -21.46 25.64
C ARG A 101 -10.58 -22.78 25.83
N PRO A 102 -11.36 -23.24 24.83
CA PRO A 102 -12.15 -24.47 24.96
C PRO A 102 -11.29 -25.75 24.96
N ALA A 103 -10.11 -25.74 24.35
CA ALA A 103 -9.16 -26.85 24.33
C ALA A 103 -7.72 -26.32 24.25
N ALA A 104 -6.71 -27.18 24.43
CA ALA A 104 -5.31 -26.78 24.49
C ALA A 104 -4.85 -25.96 23.26
N ASN A 105 -5.27 -26.35 22.05
CA ASN A 105 -4.96 -25.68 20.78
C ASN A 105 -6.12 -24.84 20.21
N GLN A 106 -7.19 -24.62 20.96
CA GLN A 106 -8.36 -23.88 20.48
C GLN A 106 -8.57 -22.59 21.25
N LEU A 107 -8.80 -21.50 20.52
CA LEU A 107 -9.04 -20.18 21.08
C LEU A 107 -10.35 -19.63 20.51
N ASP A 108 -11.25 -19.22 21.38
CA ASP A 108 -12.45 -18.49 20.99
C ASP A 108 -12.21 -16.99 21.12
N LEU A 109 -12.73 -16.24 20.14
CA LEU A 109 -12.53 -14.81 19.96
C LEU A 109 -13.87 -14.08 19.88
N PRO A 110 -13.94 -12.84 20.39
CA PRO A 110 -15.11 -11.99 20.26
C PRO A 110 -15.49 -11.74 18.79
N PRO A 111 -16.74 -11.35 18.51
CA PRO A 111 -17.18 -11.06 17.16
C PRO A 111 -16.49 -9.81 16.59
N LEU A 112 -16.52 -9.70 15.26
CA LEU A 112 -16.23 -8.45 14.58
C LEU A 112 -17.32 -7.42 14.90
N MET A 113 -16.93 -6.15 15.01
CA MET A 113 -17.87 -5.02 15.17
C MET A 113 -18.86 -5.20 16.34
N ALA A 114 -18.37 -5.60 17.51
CA ALA A 114 -19.21 -5.64 18.71
C ALA A 114 -19.71 -4.21 19.06
N ALA A 115 -20.89 -4.11 19.66
CA ALA A 115 -21.63 -2.86 19.74
C ALA A 115 -20.95 -1.82 20.63
N ARG A 116 -20.24 -2.27 21.67
CA ARG A 116 -19.61 -1.39 22.67
C ARG A 116 -18.09 -1.34 22.56
N ASN A 117 -17.48 -2.30 21.88
CA ASN A 117 -16.03 -2.34 21.68
C ASN A 117 -15.64 -3.08 20.40
N ALA A 118 -14.44 -2.80 19.91
CA ALA A 118 -13.86 -3.48 18.76
C ALA A 118 -12.65 -4.28 19.24
N LEU A 119 -12.92 -5.45 19.82
CA LEU A 119 -11.86 -6.33 20.32
C LEU A 119 -11.26 -7.21 19.22
N THR A 120 -12.05 -7.55 18.21
CA THR A 120 -11.62 -8.32 17.04
C THR A 120 -11.72 -7.45 15.80
N GLN A 121 -10.62 -7.34 15.06
CA GLN A 121 -10.58 -6.62 13.78
C GLN A 121 -9.55 -7.25 12.85
N TRP A 122 -9.93 -7.46 11.60
CA TRP A 122 -9.03 -7.78 10.51
C TRP A 122 -9.52 -7.11 9.23
N HIS A 123 -8.61 -6.70 8.36
CA HIS A 123 -8.97 -6.11 7.05
C HIS A 123 -9.18 -7.17 5.96
N THR A 124 -8.74 -8.40 6.22
CA THR A 124 -9.01 -9.59 5.41
C THR A 124 -9.22 -10.78 6.33
N SER A 125 -10.13 -11.69 5.99
CA SER A 125 -10.42 -12.84 6.84
C SER A 125 -9.17 -13.73 6.98
N PRO A 126 -8.82 -14.15 8.22
CA PRO A 126 -7.76 -15.13 8.43
C PRO A 126 -8.09 -16.44 7.71
N LEU A 127 -7.06 -17.12 7.22
CA LEU A 127 -7.17 -18.38 6.48
C LEU A 127 -6.18 -19.41 7.03
N PRO A 128 -6.47 -20.71 6.87
CA PRO A 128 -5.50 -21.76 7.18
C PRO A 128 -4.14 -21.50 6.53
N GLY A 129 -3.07 -21.59 7.32
CA GLY A 129 -1.70 -21.26 6.93
C GLY A 129 -1.23 -19.86 7.34
N ASP A 130 -2.14 -18.97 7.74
CA ASP A 130 -1.75 -17.69 8.37
C ASP A 130 -1.06 -17.94 9.71
N THR A 131 -0.22 -16.99 10.14
CA THR A 131 0.47 -17.05 11.43
C THR A 131 -0.33 -16.28 12.49
N VAL A 132 -0.58 -16.90 13.62
CA VAL A 132 -1.23 -16.33 14.79
C VAL A 132 -0.17 -16.13 15.86
N LEU A 133 0.16 -14.88 16.19
CA LEU A 133 0.98 -14.56 17.35
C LEU A 133 0.07 -14.47 18.57
N VAL A 134 0.31 -15.33 19.54
CA VAL A 134 -0.39 -15.35 20.82
C VAL A 134 0.53 -14.75 21.87
N TYR A 135 0.01 -13.80 22.63
CA TYR A 135 0.75 -13.22 23.73
C TYR A 135 0.76 -14.15 24.95
N ASP A 136 1.94 -14.34 25.53
CA ASP A 136 2.18 -15.10 26.74
C ASP A 136 2.91 -14.21 27.74
N ASP A 137 2.18 -13.83 28.80
CA ASP A 137 2.65 -13.04 29.97
C ASP A 137 3.51 -13.90 30.92
N ASN A 138 3.58 -15.23 30.66
CA ASN A 138 4.37 -16.18 31.43
C ASN A 138 4.00 -16.16 32.94
N THR A 139 4.85 -16.73 33.81
CA THR A 139 4.67 -16.75 35.29
C THR A 139 5.77 -16.01 36.04
N ARG A 140 6.79 -15.52 35.31
CA ARG A 140 7.87 -14.74 35.90
C ARG A 140 7.39 -13.29 36.00
N THR A 141 8.15 -12.48 36.74
CA THR A 141 7.87 -11.04 36.86
C THR A 141 9.13 -10.30 36.42
N GLY A 142 9.05 -9.60 35.28
CA GLY A 142 10.10 -8.73 34.78
C GLY A 142 10.06 -8.59 33.25
N PRO A 143 10.59 -7.51 32.66
CA PRO A 143 10.36 -7.12 31.26
C PRO A 143 10.81 -8.10 30.15
N GLU A 144 11.34 -9.27 30.50
CA GLU A 144 11.77 -10.33 29.57
C GLU A 144 10.88 -11.59 29.62
N ASP A 145 9.82 -11.60 30.43
CA ASP A 145 8.91 -12.75 30.57
C ASP A 145 7.84 -12.79 29.47
N ASP A 146 7.42 -11.61 29.03
CA ASP A 146 6.45 -11.33 27.98
C ASP A 146 6.96 -11.74 26.59
N ARG A 147 6.26 -12.68 25.96
CA ARG A 147 6.64 -13.18 24.64
C ARG A 147 5.45 -13.35 23.70
N TRP A 148 5.70 -13.04 22.43
CA TRP A 148 4.80 -13.37 21.33
C TRP A 148 5.18 -14.73 20.77
N LEU A 149 4.27 -15.70 20.89
CA LEU A 149 4.47 -17.06 20.44
C LEU A 149 3.77 -17.28 19.09
N PRO A 150 4.49 -17.69 18.03
CA PRO A 150 3.91 -17.94 16.72
C PRO A 150 3.30 -19.33 16.62
N TYR A 151 2.06 -19.39 16.12
CA TYR A 151 1.35 -20.61 15.76
C TYR A 151 0.84 -20.50 14.33
N ALA A 152 0.77 -21.62 13.61
CA ALA A 152 0.07 -21.67 12.33
C ALA A 152 -1.43 -21.88 12.58
N LEU A 153 -2.26 -21.10 11.90
CA LEU A 153 -3.71 -21.28 11.88
C LEU A 153 -4.06 -22.53 11.09
N VAL A 154 -4.68 -23.51 11.73
CA VAL A 154 -5.14 -24.76 11.10
C VAL A 154 -6.54 -24.56 10.55
N SER A 155 -7.43 -23.94 11.34
CA SER A 155 -8.79 -23.63 10.92
C SER A 155 -9.35 -22.45 11.70
N ILE A 156 -10.31 -21.77 11.09
CA ILE A 156 -11.14 -20.73 11.70
C ILE A 156 -12.60 -21.02 11.36
N ALA A 157 -13.47 -21.05 12.36
CA ALA A 157 -14.88 -21.36 12.20
C ALA A 157 -15.73 -20.55 13.19
N PRO A 158 -17.06 -20.45 12.99
CA PRO A 158 -17.94 -19.90 14.02
C PRO A 158 -17.82 -20.69 15.33
N ALA A 159 -17.59 -19.99 16.44
CA ALA A 159 -17.61 -20.58 17.77
C ALA A 159 -19.07 -20.77 18.26
N PRO A 160 -19.30 -21.63 19.27
CA PRO A 160 -20.62 -21.77 19.89
C PRO A 160 -21.19 -20.43 20.35
N ALA A 161 -22.51 -20.27 20.24
CA ALA A 161 -23.21 -19.03 20.60
C ALA A 161 -22.99 -18.58 22.05
N ALA A 162 -22.75 -19.54 22.96
CA ALA A 162 -22.46 -19.29 24.37
C ALA A 162 -21.02 -18.80 24.62
N SER A 163 -20.14 -18.82 23.61
CA SER A 163 -18.76 -18.38 23.75
C SER A 163 -18.66 -16.85 23.82
N CYS A 164 -17.64 -16.37 24.52
CA CYS A 164 -17.37 -14.96 24.75
C CYS A 164 -18.57 -14.17 25.32
N ALA A 165 -19.39 -14.80 26.17
CA ALA A 165 -20.58 -14.15 26.72
C ALA A 165 -20.23 -13.09 27.77
N GLY A 166 -20.95 -11.97 27.72
CA GLY A 166 -20.86 -10.91 28.72
C GLY A 166 -19.67 -9.96 28.52
N ALA A 167 -19.65 -8.91 29.35
CA ALA A 167 -18.59 -7.92 29.34
C ALA A 167 -17.24 -8.53 29.80
N PRO A 168 -16.11 -8.10 29.23
CA PRO A 168 -16.01 -7.07 28.20
C PRO A 168 -16.26 -7.60 26.78
N PHE A 169 -16.47 -8.89 26.54
CA PHE A 169 -16.40 -9.43 25.19
C PHE A 169 -17.63 -9.16 24.30
N THR A 170 -18.84 -9.33 24.83
CA THR A 170 -20.08 -9.11 24.07
C THR A 170 -21.20 -8.58 24.95
N ASP A 171 -22.08 -7.77 24.36
CA ASP A 171 -23.37 -7.41 24.95
C ASP A 171 -24.42 -8.46 24.51
N PRO A 172 -25.09 -9.17 25.43
CA PRO A 172 -26.01 -10.26 25.07
C PRO A 172 -27.23 -9.78 24.26
N VAL A 173 -27.58 -8.49 24.34
CA VAL A 173 -28.71 -7.90 23.63
C VAL A 173 -28.26 -7.29 22.30
N LEU A 174 -27.16 -6.54 22.30
CA LEU A 174 -26.71 -5.79 21.11
C LEU A 174 -25.79 -6.60 20.19
N ASP A 175 -25.22 -7.71 20.67
CA ASP A 175 -24.32 -8.59 19.92
C ASP A 175 -24.86 -10.03 19.82
N PRO A 176 -26.06 -10.24 19.25
CA PRO A 176 -26.65 -11.58 19.17
C PRO A 176 -25.80 -12.49 18.27
N PRO A 177 -25.52 -13.74 18.67
CA PRO A 177 -24.65 -14.67 17.94
C PRO A 177 -25.05 -14.92 16.48
N ALA A 178 -26.35 -14.81 16.16
CA ALA A 178 -26.86 -15.00 14.82
C ALA A 178 -26.38 -13.93 13.82
N SER A 179 -26.22 -12.68 14.25
CA SER A 179 -25.74 -11.59 13.40
C SER A 179 -24.27 -11.24 13.62
N LYS A 180 -23.74 -11.54 14.82
CA LYS A 180 -22.36 -11.27 15.22
C LYS A 180 -21.71 -12.57 15.70
N PRO A 181 -21.25 -13.43 14.77
CA PRO A 181 -20.65 -14.72 15.12
C PRO A 181 -19.33 -14.52 15.86
N ARG A 182 -19.10 -15.36 16.86
CA ARG A 182 -17.80 -15.51 17.54
C ARG A 182 -16.93 -16.43 16.71
N TRP A 183 -15.62 -16.37 16.89
CA TRP A 183 -14.69 -17.14 16.07
C TRP A 183 -13.89 -18.11 16.91
N ARG A 184 -13.83 -19.36 16.48
CA ARG A 184 -12.97 -20.40 17.03
C ARG A 184 -11.79 -20.60 16.10
N LEU A 185 -10.59 -20.39 16.62
CA LEU A 185 -9.35 -20.76 15.99
C LEU A 185 -8.92 -22.15 16.45
N THR A 186 -8.37 -22.93 15.54
CA THR A 186 -7.58 -24.13 15.86
C THR A 186 -6.15 -23.89 15.42
N LEU A 187 -5.20 -24.09 16.33
CA LEU A 187 -3.77 -23.86 16.10
C LEU A 187 -3.03 -25.18 15.90
N ASN A 188 -1.85 -25.12 15.27
CA ASN A 188 -1.00 -26.29 15.01
C ASN A 188 -0.16 -26.74 16.22
N GLY A 189 -0.40 -26.13 17.39
CA GLY A 189 0.26 -26.43 18.64
C GLY A 189 -0.51 -25.81 19.80
N ASP A 190 -0.11 -26.14 21.01
CA ASP A 190 -0.77 -25.69 22.22
C ASP A 190 -0.10 -24.41 22.75
N PRO A 191 -0.80 -23.27 22.82
CA PRO A 191 -0.35 -22.14 23.63
C PRO A 191 -0.11 -22.56 25.08
N PRO A 192 0.92 -22.04 25.76
CA PRO A 192 1.15 -22.30 27.17
C PRO A 192 -0.10 -22.05 28.02
N ILE A 193 -0.22 -22.75 29.15
CA ILE A 193 -1.36 -22.58 30.07
C ILE A 193 -1.42 -21.17 30.68
N THR A 194 -0.31 -20.43 30.66
CA THR A 194 -0.18 -19.04 31.08
C THR A 194 -0.87 -18.05 30.15
N THR A 195 -1.17 -18.42 28.90
CA THR A 195 -1.98 -17.59 28.02
C THR A 195 -3.46 -17.69 28.45
N VAL A 196 -3.95 -16.67 29.14
CA VAL A 196 -5.31 -16.63 29.70
C VAL A 196 -6.31 -15.88 28.80
N ALA A 197 -7.59 -15.95 29.16
CA ALA A 197 -8.60 -15.05 28.61
C ALA A 197 -8.18 -13.59 28.87
N GLY A 198 -8.29 -12.73 27.87
CA GLY A 198 -7.74 -11.39 27.87
C GLY A 198 -6.38 -11.25 27.17
N ALA A 199 -5.69 -12.35 26.87
CA ALA A 199 -4.42 -12.28 26.14
C ALA A 199 -4.65 -11.79 24.69
N PRO A 200 -3.86 -10.81 24.21
CA PRO A 200 -3.98 -10.33 22.85
C PRO A 200 -3.43 -11.32 21.83
N VAL A 201 -4.02 -11.30 20.64
CA VAL A 201 -3.68 -12.15 19.50
C VAL A 201 -3.47 -11.28 18.28
N ARG A 202 -2.46 -11.57 17.47
CA ARG A 202 -2.23 -10.92 16.17
C ARG A 202 -2.25 -11.94 15.05
N PHE A 203 -2.83 -11.55 13.93
CA PHE A 203 -2.87 -12.36 12.72
C PHE A 203 -1.88 -11.79 11.72
N LEU A 204 -1.05 -12.64 11.14
CA LEU A 204 -0.09 -12.28 10.14
C LEU A 204 -0.21 -13.18 8.92
N ARG A 205 -0.01 -12.58 7.76
CA ARG A 205 0.00 -13.28 6.49
C ARG A 205 1.33 -13.07 5.81
N SER A 206 1.84 -14.12 5.17
CA SER A 206 3.06 -14.00 4.36
C SER A 206 2.72 -13.24 3.09
N VAL A 207 3.41 -12.13 2.86
CA VAL A 207 3.26 -11.26 1.70
C VAL A 207 4.58 -11.12 0.98
N ARG A 208 4.52 -10.85 -0.33
CA ARG A 208 5.69 -10.55 -1.14
C ARG A 208 5.49 -9.23 -1.86
N TYR A 209 6.45 -8.34 -1.66
CA TYR A 209 6.62 -7.14 -2.46
C TYR A 209 7.73 -7.37 -3.47
N SER A 210 7.51 -6.99 -4.73
CA SER A 210 8.54 -7.12 -5.76
C SER A 210 8.37 -6.13 -6.90
N LEU A 211 9.47 -5.74 -7.54
CA LEU A 211 9.41 -5.07 -8.83
C LEU A 211 8.83 -6.02 -9.88
N TYR A 212 7.67 -5.68 -10.42
CA TYR A 212 6.84 -6.54 -11.25
C TYR A 212 6.44 -5.84 -12.55
N LYS A 213 6.38 -6.59 -13.64
CA LYS A 213 5.83 -6.12 -14.92
C LYS A 213 4.59 -6.95 -15.27
N PRO A 214 3.39 -6.36 -15.35
CA PRO A 214 2.19 -7.04 -15.82
C PRO A 214 2.37 -7.69 -17.19
N ASN A 215 1.73 -8.84 -17.39
CA ASN A 215 1.71 -9.50 -18.69
C ASN A 215 1.07 -8.58 -19.73
N GLY A 216 1.72 -8.40 -20.88
CA GLY A 216 1.28 -7.46 -21.92
C GLY A 216 1.50 -5.98 -21.59
N GLY A 217 2.12 -5.66 -20.45
CA GLY A 217 2.48 -4.30 -20.08
C GLY A 217 3.95 -3.95 -20.37
N ASP A 218 4.20 -2.67 -20.62
CA ASP A 218 5.54 -2.10 -20.82
C ASP A 218 6.06 -1.33 -19.59
N ALA A 219 5.20 -1.13 -18.59
CA ALA A 219 5.51 -0.40 -17.37
C ALA A 219 5.76 -1.35 -16.20
N TRP A 220 6.69 -0.95 -15.33
CA TRP A 220 7.04 -1.68 -14.11
C TRP A 220 6.32 -1.09 -12.91
N TYR A 221 5.94 -1.94 -11.96
CA TYR A 221 5.16 -1.57 -10.79
C TYR A 221 5.74 -2.25 -9.54
N LEU A 222 5.43 -1.70 -8.37
CA LEU A 222 5.50 -2.44 -7.12
C LEU A 222 4.35 -3.43 -7.14
N GLY A 223 4.68 -4.70 -7.28
CA GLY A 223 3.74 -5.81 -7.17
C GLY A 223 3.58 -6.23 -5.72
N TYR A 224 2.34 -6.54 -5.35
CA TYR A 224 1.95 -7.14 -4.09
C TYR A 224 1.31 -8.49 -4.36
N ARG A 225 1.63 -9.49 -3.55
CA ARG A 225 0.92 -10.76 -3.55
C ARG A 225 0.95 -11.41 -2.17
N GLU A 226 -0.11 -12.13 -1.88
CA GLU A 226 -0.28 -12.84 -0.62
C GLU A 226 -0.03 -14.34 -0.80
N TYR A 227 0.40 -15.00 0.28
CA TYR A 227 0.41 -16.45 0.36
C TYR A 227 -0.90 -16.91 0.99
N LEU A 228 -1.74 -17.58 0.21
CA LEU A 228 -3.09 -18.02 0.58
C LEU A 228 -3.21 -19.51 0.29
N THR A 229 -3.86 -20.26 1.20
CA THR A 229 -4.24 -21.66 0.96
C THR A 229 -3.10 -22.55 0.44
N GLY A 230 -1.87 -22.38 0.96
CA GLY A 230 -0.70 -23.18 0.57
C GLY A 230 0.00 -22.74 -0.73
N GLY A 231 -0.36 -21.60 -1.32
CA GLY A 231 0.27 -21.07 -2.53
C GLY A 231 0.37 -19.55 -2.58
N TRP A 232 1.21 -19.03 -3.48
CA TRP A 232 1.25 -17.61 -3.78
C TRP A 232 0.10 -17.23 -4.72
N GLY A 233 -0.67 -16.21 -4.35
CA GLY A 233 -1.71 -15.64 -5.20
C GLY A 233 -1.16 -14.87 -6.40
N GLN A 234 -2.08 -14.28 -7.17
CA GLN A 234 -1.75 -13.40 -8.28
C GLN A 234 -1.03 -12.14 -7.78
N THR A 235 -0.17 -11.57 -8.63
CA THR A 235 0.55 -10.33 -8.30
C THR A 235 -0.23 -9.13 -8.80
N GLU A 236 -0.60 -8.24 -7.87
CA GLU A 236 -1.37 -7.04 -8.15
C GLU A 236 -0.44 -5.81 -8.14
N PRO A 237 -0.57 -4.89 -9.11
CA PRO A 237 0.20 -3.65 -9.12
C PRO A 237 -0.39 -2.65 -8.11
N ILE A 238 0.40 -2.26 -7.11
CA ILE A 238 -0.03 -1.31 -6.06
C ILE A 238 0.54 0.10 -6.21
N ALA A 239 1.67 0.26 -6.89
CA ALA A 239 2.26 1.57 -7.18
C ALA A 239 3.15 1.51 -8.43
N GLY A 240 3.29 2.63 -9.13
CA GLY A 240 4.10 2.76 -10.35
C GLY A 240 3.46 3.74 -11.34
N PRO A 241 4.12 4.01 -12.48
CA PRO A 241 5.20 3.23 -13.06
C PRO A 241 6.61 3.56 -12.53
N PHE A 242 7.44 2.53 -12.37
CA PHE A 242 8.85 2.61 -11.96
C PHE A 242 9.82 2.30 -13.11
N GLU A 243 11.10 2.61 -12.90
CA GLU A 243 12.16 2.21 -13.83
C GLU A 243 12.30 0.68 -13.93
N ALA A 244 12.80 0.20 -15.06
CA ALA A 244 12.89 -1.23 -15.34
C ALA A 244 13.93 -1.96 -14.47
N ALA A 245 13.72 -3.27 -14.27
CA ALA A 245 14.62 -4.10 -13.46
C ALA A 245 16.02 -4.26 -14.07
N GLY A 246 16.13 -4.34 -15.40
CA GLY A 246 17.40 -4.55 -16.12
C GLY A 246 18.12 -3.27 -16.57
N GLY A 247 17.63 -2.09 -16.17
CA GLY A 247 18.25 -0.82 -16.52
C GLY A 247 19.40 -0.44 -15.58
N PRO A 248 20.21 0.59 -15.92
CA PRO A 248 21.25 1.12 -15.05
C PRO A 248 20.69 1.71 -13.73
N ARG A 249 19.37 1.98 -13.68
CA ARG A 249 18.64 2.44 -12.51
C ARG A 249 17.46 1.49 -12.27
N VAL A 250 17.61 0.56 -11.34
CA VAL A 250 16.52 -0.35 -10.95
C VAL A 250 15.40 0.45 -10.28
N GLY A 251 14.15 0.21 -10.70
CA GLY A 251 12.96 0.92 -10.22
C GLY A 251 12.70 0.78 -8.72
N ILE A 252 12.95 -0.40 -8.17
CA ILE A 252 12.85 -0.66 -6.73
C ILE A 252 14.13 -1.36 -6.31
N LYS A 253 14.82 -0.81 -5.32
CA LYS A 253 16.00 -1.43 -4.72
C LYS A 253 15.83 -1.52 -3.21
N PHE A 254 16.04 -2.73 -2.70
CA PHE A 254 16.22 -3.02 -1.28
C PHE A 254 17.72 -3.09 -0.98
N SER A 255 18.14 -2.53 0.14
CA SER A 255 19.51 -2.61 0.63
C SER A 255 19.47 -2.91 2.11
N TYR A 256 20.23 -3.92 2.52
CA TYR A 256 20.11 -4.54 3.82
C TYR A 256 21.31 -4.20 4.67
N PHE A 257 21.05 -3.88 5.93
CA PHE A 257 22.07 -3.52 6.89
C PHE A 257 21.83 -4.26 8.21
N ASP A 258 22.91 -4.57 8.90
CA ASP A 258 22.84 -5.12 10.25
C ASP A 258 22.40 -4.05 11.28
N THR A 259 22.45 -4.41 12.55
CA THR A 259 22.07 -3.55 13.69
C THR A 259 23.06 -2.42 13.94
N LEU A 260 24.31 -2.57 13.49
CA LEU A 260 25.39 -1.59 13.58
C LEU A 260 25.44 -0.66 12.35
N GLY A 261 24.64 -0.96 11.33
CA GLY A 261 24.54 -0.17 10.10
C GLY A 261 25.52 -0.59 9.00
N VAL A 262 26.17 -1.76 9.12
CA VAL A 262 27.04 -2.34 8.10
C VAL A 262 26.19 -2.98 7.01
N ALA A 263 26.56 -2.75 5.74
CA ALA A 263 25.85 -3.31 4.59
C ALA A 263 26.06 -4.83 4.52
N LEU A 264 24.97 -5.57 4.32
CA LEU A 264 24.98 -7.02 4.23
C LEU A 264 25.07 -7.47 2.78
N ALA A 265 26.11 -8.25 2.45
CA ALA A 265 26.25 -8.88 1.14
C ALA A 265 25.36 -10.14 1.00
N ALA A 266 25.11 -10.85 2.10
CA ALA A 266 24.25 -12.03 2.17
C ALA A 266 23.22 -11.85 3.31
N PRO A 267 22.13 -11.11 3.04
CA PRO A 267 21.13 -10.80 4.06
C PRO A 267 20.25 -12.02 4.37
N THR A 268 20.03 -12.28 5.64
CA THR A 268 19.11 -13.29 6.17
C THR A 268 18.12 -12.62 7.11
N GLY A 269 16.93 -13.19 7.30
CA GLY A 269 15.90 -12.58 8.17
C GLY A 269 16.38 -12.30 9.60
N THR A 270 17.39 -13.04 10.07
CA THR A 270 17.95 -12.95 11.42
C THR A 270 19.14 -12.01 11.55
N ASN A 271 19.76 -11.53 10.47
CA ASN A 271 20.91 -10.59 10.55
C ASN A 271 20.58 -9.16 10.08
N VAL A 272 19.43 -8.95 9.44
CA VAL A 272 18.97 -7.62 9.04
C VAL A 272 18.44 -6.85 10.25
N GLY A 273 18.99 -5.66 10.50
CA GLY A 273 18.48 -4.69 11.49
C GLY A 273 17.84 -3.44 10.86
N ARG A 274 18.14 -3.16 9.59
CA ARG A 274 17.60 -2.03 8.82
C ARG A 274 17.48 -2.39 7.33
N VAL A 275 16.39 -1.94 6.71
CA VAL A 275 16.17 -2.01 5.26
C VAL A 275 16.09 -0.58 4.72
N ASP A 276 16.97 -0.27 3.77
CA ASP A 276 16.88 0.95 2.97
C ASP A 276 16.16 0.61 1.66
N LEU A 277 15.09 1.35 1.38
CA LEU A 277 14.23 1.18 0.23
C LEU A 277 14.39 2.38 -0.69
N THR A 278 14.68 2.15 -1.96
CA THR A 278 14.74 3.21 -2.97
C THR A 278 13.75 2.93 -4.08
N PHE A 279 12.82 3.86 -4.31
CA PHE A 279 11.95 3.89 -5.47
C PHE A 279 12.49 4.87 -6.51
N ARG A 280 12.44 4.51 -7.78
CA ARG A 280 12.84 5.33 -8.92
C ARG A 280 11.75 5.27 -9.98
N ALA A 281 11.13 6.41 -10.26
CA ALA A 281 10.09 6.54 -11.26
C ALA A 281 10.62 7.23 -12.53
N ARG A 282 9.98 6.91 -13.65
CA ARG A 282 10.26 7.49 -14.96
C ARG A 282 8.96 7.78 -15.68
N ALA A 283 8.81 9.02 -16.14
CA ALA A 283 7.69 9.43 -16.98
C ALA A 283 8.19 9.93 -18.34
N LEU A 284 7.52 9.50 -19.41
CA LEU A 284 7.74 10.00 -20.77
C LEU A 284 6.68 11.04 -21.09
N ILE A 285 7.09 12.30 -21.21
CA ILE A 285 6.19 13.40 -21.55
C ILE A 285 6.41 13.76 -23.02
N ARG A 286 5.40 13.49 -23.85
CA ARG A 286 5.40 13.87 -25.27
C ARG A 286 4.96 15.33 -25.39
N GLY A 287 5.89 16.22 -25.75
CA GLY A 287 5.63 17.64 -26.02
C GLY A 287 5.33 17.98 -27.49
N GLY A 288 5.35 16.97 -28.37
CA GLY A 288 5.15 17.07 -29.82
C GLY A 288 6.01 16.05 -30.59
N THR A 289 6.02 16.10 -31.92
CA THR A 289 6.66 15.12 -32.82
C THR A 289 8.19 15.00 -32.65
N ARG A 290 8.86 15.95 -31.99
CA ARG A 290 10.32 15.97 -31.78
C ARG A 290 10.78 16.25 -30.35
N ASP A 291 9.86 16.46 -29.40
CA ASP A 291 10.20 16.93 -28.03
C ASP A 291 9.64 15.96 -26.98
N THR A 292 10.20 14.75 -26.92
CA THR A 292 9.89 13.80 -25.85
C THR A 292 10.88 14.00 -24.72
N ILE A 293 10.38 14.42 -23.56
CA ILE A 293 11.19 14.63 -22.36
C ILE A 293 11.01 13.44 -21.43
N VAL A 294 12.13 12.94 -20.92
CA VAL A 294 12.14 11.91 -19.89
C VAL A 294 12.27 12.59 -18.54
N LEU A 295 11.20 12.55 -17.73
CA LEU A 295 11.28 12.93 -16.33
C LEU A 295 11.70 11.72 -15.49
N ARG A 296 12.52 11.99 -14.48
CA ARG A 296 12.98 11.00 -13.50
C ARG A 296 12.93 11.61 -12.12
N ASP A 297 12.50 10.82 -11.15
CA ASP A 297 12.56 11.17 -9.73
C ASP A 297 12.79 9.89 -8.93
N SER A 298 13.27 10.06 -7.70
CA SER A 298 13.52 8.95 -6.80
C SER A 298 13.32 9.37 -5.37
N VAL A 299 12.81 8.44 -4.57
CA VAL A 299 12.68 8.62 -3.13
C VAL A 299 13.31 7.43 -2.43
N ALA A 300 13.99 7.71 -1.32
CA ALA A 300 14.59 6.70 -0.48
C ALA A 300 14.06 6.83 0.95
N VAL A 301 13.76 5.69 1.57
CA VAL A 301 13.32 5.61 2.96
C VAL A 301 14.12 4.52 3.66
N ARG A 302 14.49 4.81 4.91
CA ARG A 302 15.18 3.86 5.77
C ARG A 302 14.22 3.38 6.84
N VAL A 303 14.13 2.07 7.01
CA VAL A 303 13.25 1.44 8.00
C VAL A 303 14.06 0.53 8.89
N ALA A 304 14.06 0.82 10.18
CA ALA A 304 14.58 -0.09 11.19
C ALA A 304 13.49 -1.12 11.54
N LEU A 305 13.90 -2.38 11.67
CA LEU A 305 12.99 -3.45 12.09
C LEU A 305 12.74 -3.40 13.60
N ARG A 306 11.60 -3.95 14.04
CA ARG A 306 11.29 -4.10 15.46
C ARG A 306 12.18 -5.17 16.09
N ASN A 307 12.47 -5.03 17.39
CA ASN A 307 13.23 -5.98 18.21
C ASN A 307 14.55 -6.38 17.52
N ARG A 308 15.29 -5.35 17.09
CA ARG A 308 16.53 -5.53 16.33
C ARG A 308 17.75 -5.76 17.22
N LEU A 309 17.71 -5.43 18.51
CA LEU A 309 18.80 -5.68 19.46
C LEU A 309 18.75 -7.14 19.92
#